data_AF-A0A937KAI6-F1
#
_entry.id   AF-A0A937KAI6-F1
#
_cell.length_a   1.000
_cell.length_b   1.000
_cell.length_c   1.000
_cell.angle_alpha   90.00
_cell.angle_beta   90.00
_cell.angle_gamma   90.00
#
_symmetry.space_group_name_H-M   'P 1'
#
loop_
_entity.id
_entity.type
_entity.pdbx_description
1 polymer ?
#
loop_
_entity_poly.entity_id
_entity_poly.type
_entity_poly.pdbx_seq_one_letter_code
_entity_poly.pdbx_strand_id
1 'polypeptide(L)'
;MNVTKIISIVLLIASLALGYYLVDSVKSEIDQKQLIADNEAAVIEKLKLIREAETVYLEVHGNYTSDWDKLINFVKNGRYPIIQRKERVVTLSYGADSSIVTFDTLGIISAKERIFKATHNVNAANDGIFKNYLVGVGKEVKQGNQAYVLNQNGKDVTHKFRRNGTVLKQESLSEGQEVTKGELLMTLEEIKFDPNVNIDRLAYVPGYGDVKFEIYAAEVDKSGALVDVIEVVNPKPFDPTRKEDADAKNKKPLRFGSKTDVTTSGNWE
;
A
#
# COMPACT_ATOMS: atom_id res chain seq x y z
N MET A 1 56.83 -42.93 -10.07
CA MET A 1 55.84 -42.05 -10.74
C MET A 1 56.57 -40.82 -11.23
N ASN A 2 56.49 -40.47 -12.52
CA ASN A 2 57.23 -39.31 -13.05
C ASN A 2 56.79 -38.01 -12.37
N VAL A 3 57.74 -37.14 -12.02
CA VAL A 3 57.51 -35.85 -11.34
C VAL A 3 56.44 -35.02 -12.04
N THR A 4 56.40 -35.06 -13.37
CA THR A 4 55.37 -34.41 -14.19
C THR A 4 53.95 -34.89 -13.87
N LYS A 5 53.73 -36.20 -13.64
CA LYS A 5 52.41 -36.75 -13.29
C LYS A 5 51.96 -36.32 -11.89
N ILE A 6 52.89 -36.25 -10.93
CA ILE A 6 52.59 -35.76 -9.57
C ILE A 6 52.14 -34.29 -9.64
N ILE A 7 52.90 -33.46 -10.36
CA ILE A 7 52.59 -32.03 -10.54
C ILE A 7 51.23 -31.86 -11.24
N SER A 8 50.93 -32.63 -12.28
CA SER A 8 49.63 -32.55 -12.97
C SER A 8 48.46 -32.93 -12.07
N ILE A 9 48.59 -33.96 -11.22
CA ILE A 9 47.54 -34.36 -10.29
C ILE A 9 47.33 -33.30 -9.20
N VAL A 10 48.41 -32.74 -8.65
CA VAL A 10 48.32 -31.66 -7.65
C VAL A 10 47.68 -30.42 -8.26
N LEU A 11 48.08 -30.02 -9.47
CA LEU A 11 47.49 -28.90 -10.18
C LEU A 11 46.01 -29.14 -10.52
N LEU A 12 45.63 -30.38 -10.84
CA LEU A 12 44.23 -30.74 -11.09
C LEU A 12 43.39 -30.58 -9.81
N ILE A 13 43.88 -31.09 -8.68
CA ILE A 13 43.19 -30.96 -7.38
C ILE A 13 43.10 -29.48 -6.98
N ALA A 14 44.19 -28.72 -7.14
CA ALA A 14 44.21 -27.28 -6.86
C ALA A 14 43.22 -26.52 -7.75
N SER A 15 43.12 -26.86 -9.03
CA SER A 15 42.16 -26.28 -9.97
C SER A 15 40.71 -26.57 -9.57
N LEU A 16 40.40 -27.81 -9.17
CA LEU A 16 39.07 -28.18 -8.67
C LEU A 16 38.73 -27.45 -7.37
N ALA A 17 39.67 -27.31 -6.44
CA ALA A 17 39.49 -26.58 -5.18
C ALA A 17 39.23 -25.09 -5.43
N LEU A 18 39.99 -24.46 -6.34
CA LEU A 18 39.78 -23.08 -6.77
C LEU A 18 38.42 -22.90 -7.46
N GLY A 19 38.02 -23.86 -8.31
CA GLY A 19 36.71 -23.88 -8.95
C GLY A 19 35.56 -23.92 -7.94
N TYR A 20 35.67 -24.77 -6.91
CA TYR A 20 34.70 -24.82 -5.82
C TYR A 20 34.66 -23.50 -5.03
N TYR A 21 35.81 -22.96 -4.65
CA TYR A 21 35.90 -21.69 -3.91
C TYR A 21 35.27 -20.52 -4.68
N LEU A 22 35.45 -20.47 -6.00
CA LEU A 22 34.85 -19.42 -6.83
C LEU A 22 33.32 -19.54 -6.87
N VAL A 23 32.79 -20.75 -7.05
CA VAL A 23 31.33 -20.98 -7.02
C VAL A 23 30.74 -20.63 -5.66
N ASP A 24 31.40 -21.04 -4.57
CA ASP A 24 30.95 -20.78 -3.20
C ASP A 24 30.96 -19.28 -2.87
N SER A 25 32.04 -18.57 -3.22
CA SER A 25 32.15 -17.12 -3.01
C SER A 25 31.06 -16.35 -3.77
N VAL A 26 30.80 -16.69 -5.04
CA VAL A 26 29.74 -16.03 -5.83
C VAL A 26 28.35 -16.34 -5.26
N LYS A 27 28.10 -17.58 -4.86
CA LYS A 27 26.81 -17.97 -4.30
C LYS A 27 26.52 -17.28 -2.96
N SER A 28 27.52 -17.21 -2.07
CA SER A 28 27.38 -16.54 -0.77
C SER A 28 26.97 -15.07 -0.92
N GLU A 29 27.58 -14.35 -1.87
CA GLU A 29 27.24 -12.94 -2.15
C GLU A 29 25.81 -12.78 -2.69
N ILE A 30 25.35 -13.71 -3.54
CA ILE A 30 23.98 -13.70 -4.08
C ILE A 30 22.97 -13.98 -2.96
N ASP A 31 23.21 -14.99 -2.14
CA ASP A 31 22.33 -15.39 -1.05
C ASP A 31 22.22 -14.27 0.01
N GLN A 32 23.33 -13.58 0.32
CA GLN A 32 23.31 -12.40 1.20
C GLN A 32 22.50 -11.23 0.63
N LYS A 33 22.67 -10.93 -0.67
CA LYS A 33 21.89 -9.87 -1.33
C LYS A 33 20.40 -10.19 -1.35
N GLN A 34 20.03 -11.44 -1.62
CA GLN A 34 18.64 -11.87 -1.59
C GLN A 34 18.06 -11.76 -0.17
N LEU A 35 18.81 -12.20 0.85
CA LEU A 35 18.40 -12.08 2.25
C LEU A 35 18.18 -10.62 2.67
N ILE A 36 19.07 -9.71 2.26
CA ILE A 36 18.89 -8.27 2.51
C ILE A 36 17.63 -7.77 1.80
N ALA A 37 17.44 -8.11 0.52
CA ALA A 37 16.27 -7.70 -0.26
C ALA A 37 14.95 -8.19 0.36
N ASP A 38 14.89 -9.44 0.84
CA ASP A 38 13.71 -10.02 1.48
C ASP A 38 13.39 -9.32 2.82
N ASN A 39 14.42 -9.04 3.63
CA ASN A 39 14.26 -8.30 4.87
C ASN A 39 13.83 -6.84 4.61
N GLU A 40 14.43 -6.17 3.62
CA GLU A 40 14.03 -4.82 3.24
C GLU A 40 12.60 -4.77 2.71
N ALA A 41 12.17 -5.76 1.91
CA ALA A 41 10.79 -5.87 1.47
C ALA A 41 9.83 -6.00 2.65
N ALA A 42 10.15 -6.83 3.65
CA ALA A 42 9.35 -6.96 4.87
C ALA A 42 9.29 -5.65 5.68
N VAL A 43 10.42 -4.93 5.78
CA VAL A 43 10.48 -3.60 6.42
C VAL A 43 9.61 -2.59 5.66
N ILE A 44 9.68 -2.56 4.32
CA ILE A 44 8.89 -1.67 3.47
C ILE A 44 7.39 -1.95 3.65
N GLU A 45 6.98 -3.22 3.62
CA GLU A 45 5.57 -3.58 3.85
C GLU A 45 5.09 -3.16 5.24
N LYS A 46 5.94 -3.29 6.26
CA LYS A 46 5.64 -2.81 7.61
C LYS A 46 5.52 -1.27 7.67
N LEU A 47 6.43 -0.55 7.01
CA LEU A 47 6.37 0.92 6.90
C LEU A 47 5.13 1.39 6.14
N LYS A 48 4.72 0.70 5.07
CA LYS A 48 3.46 0.97 4.35
C LYS A 48 2.24 0.81 5.26
N LEU A 49 2.20 -0.25 6.08
CA LEU A 49 1.12 -0.46 7.05
C LEU A 49 1.09 0.64 8.11
N ILE A 50 2.24 1.00 8.69
CA ILE A 50 2.32 2.09 9.68
C ILE A 50 1.84 3.40 9.05
N ARG A 51 2.27 3.70 7.83
CA ARG A 51 1.85 4.89 7.09
C ARG A 51 0.34 4.96 6.88
N GLU A 52 -0.30 3.85 6.48
CA GLU A 52 -1.77 3.83 6.34
C GLU A 52 -2.45 4.02 7.70
N ALA A 53 -1.94 3.37 8.76
CA ALA A 53 -2.49 3.50 10.10
C ALA A 53 -2.44 4.95 10.59
N GLU A 54 -1.31 5.64 10.39
CA GLU A 54 -1.13 7.06 10.71
C GLU A 54 -2.00 7.97 9.86
N THR A 55 -2.14 7.68 8.57
CA THR A 55 -3.05 8.43 7.68
C THR A 55 -4.50 8.34 8.15
N VAL A 56 -4.97 7.13 8.48
CA VAL A 56 -6.33 6.92 8.99
C VAL A 56 -6.48 7.50 10.40
N TYR A 57 -5.42 7.49 11.22
CA TYR A 57 -5.42 8.14 12.53
C TYR A 57 -5.59 9.66 12.39
N LEU A 58 -4.84 10.29 11.48
CA LEU A 58 -4.95 11.71 11.13
C LEU A 58 -6.36 12.07 10.64
N GLU A 59 -6.95 11.26 9.76
CA GLU A 59 -8.32 11.47 9.25
C GLU A 59 -9.37 11.53 10.38
N VAL A 60 -9.16 10.81 11.49
CA VAL A 60 -10.10 10.73 12.61
C VAL A 60 -9.79 11.74 13.73
N HIS A 61 -8.51 11.96 14.05
CA HIS A 61 -8.10 12.76 15.20
C HIS A 61 -7.63 14.17 14.83
N GLY A 62 -7.31 14.42 13.57
CA GLY A 62 -6.81 15.69 13.06
C GLY A 62 -5.30 15.85 13.06
N ASN A 63 -4.56 15.03 13.83
CA ASN A 63 -3.10 15.04 13.92
C ASN A 63 -2.49 13.63 13.86
N TYR A 64 -1.21 13.51 13.47
CA TYR A 64 -0.45 12.27 13.58
C TYR A 64 -0.08 11.94 15.03
N THR A 65 0.32 10.70 15.32
CA THR A 65 0.82 10.33 16.65
C THR A 65 2.24 9.76 16.61
N SER A 66 3.03 10.07 17.63
CA SER A 66 4.34 9.43 17.86
C SER A 66 4.30 8.39 18.99
N ASP A 67 3.10 8.14 19.53
CA ASP A 67 2.86 7.20 20.61
C ASP A 67 2.36 5.87 20.04
N TRP A 68 3.23 4.86 20.10
CA TRP A 68 2.94 3.52 19.59
C TRP A 68 1.74 2.88 20.28
N ASP A 69 1.51 3.11 21.58
CA ASP A 69 0.40 2.48 22.30
C ASP A 69 -0.94 3.08 21.82
N LYS A 70 -0.97 4.40 21.57
CA LYS A 70 -2.15 5.06 20.96
C LYS A 70 -2.42 4.54 19.57
N LEU A 71 -1.39 4.46 18.72
CA LEU A 71 -1.54 3.95 17.36
C LEU A 71 -2.02 2.49 17.35
N ILE A 72 -1.39 1.62 18.15
CA ILE A 72 -1.76 0.21 18.27
C ILE A 72 -3.20 0.06 18.77
N ASN A 73 -3.59 0.81 19.80
CA ASN A 73 -4.95 0.78 20.32
C ASN A 73 -5.96 1.28 19.28
N PHE A 74 -5.63 2.32 18.51
CA PHE A 74 -6.47 2.80 17.43
C PHE A 74 -6.65 1.74 16.33
N VAL A 75 -5.57 1.10 15.89
CA VAL A 75 -5.67 0.04 14.87
C VAL A 75 -6.53 -1.12 15.36
N LYS A 76 -6.46 -1.48 16.64
CA LYS A 76 -7.24 -2.61 17.22
C LYS A 76 -8.71 -2.28 17.48
N ASN A 77 -8.95 -1.14 18.12
CA ASN A 77 -10.24 -0.81 18.75
C ASN A 77 -10.86 0.47 18.22
N GLY A 78 -10.14 1.21 17.38
CA GLY A 78 -10.57 2.48 16.81
C GLY A 78 -11.75 2.31 15.85
N ARG A 79 -12.46 3.42 15.67
CA ARG A 79 -13.60 3.55 14.77
C ARG A 79 -13.30 4.60 13.72
N TYR A 80 -13.80 4.36 12.52
CA TYR A 80 -13.64 5.25 11.39
C TYR A 80 -15.02 5.65 10.84
N PRO A 81 -15.40 6.94 10.88
CA PRO A 81 -16.65 7.42 10.32
C PRO A 81 -16.51 7.58 8.80
N ILE A 82 -17.44 6.98 8.05
CA ILE A 82 -17.57 7.21 6.61
C ILE A 82 -18.38 8.49 6.44
N ILE A 83 -17.72 9.58 6.06
CA ILE A 83 -18.36 10.89 5.88
C ILE A 83 -18.65 11.19 4.41
N GLN A 84 -19.77 11.87 4.15
CA GLN A 84 -20.15 12.41 2.86
C GLN A 84 -20.24 13.93 2.95
N ARG A 85 -19.42 14.63 2.16
CA ARG A 85 -19.52 16.07 1.99
C ARG A 85 -20.55 16.39 0.90
N LYS A 86 -21.55 17.18 1.23
CA LYS A 86 -22.51 17.77 0.28
C LYS A 86 -22.32 19.28 0.26
N GLU A 87 -22.37 19.87 -0.93
CA GLU A 87 -22.35 21.31 -1.09
C GLU A 87 -23.64 21.73 -1.79
N ARG A 88 -24.36 22.68 -1.20
CA ARG A 88 -25.55 23.27 -1.79
C ARG A 88 -25.34 24.77 -1.94
N VAL A 89 -25.50 25.25 -3.17
CA VAL A 89 -25.54 26.69 -3.45
C VAL A 89 -26.94 27.22 -3.15
N VAL A 90 -27.01 28.27 -2.36
CA VAL A 90 -28.22 29.04 -2.02
C VAL A 90 -27.99 30.49 -2.42
N THR A 91 -28.86 31.01 -3.27
CA THR A 91 -28.86 32.42 -3.64
C THR A 91 -29.50 33.25 -2.53
N LEU A 92 -28.74 34.21 -2.02
CA LEU A 92 -29.15 35.12 -0.96
C LEU A 92 -30.12 36.18 -1.51
N SER A 93 -30.88 36.80 -0.60
CA SER A 93 -31.93 37.79 -0.93
C SER A 93 -31.43 39.00 -1.72
N TYR A 94 -30.14 39.30 -1.66
CA TYR A 94 -29.49 40.38 -2.40
C TYR A 94 -28.74 39.89 -3.67
N GLY A 95 -29.03 38.68 -4.14
CA GLY A 95 -28.56 38.15 -5.44
C GLY A 95 -27.16 37.53 -5.43
N ALA A 96 -26.49 37.45 -4.28
CA ALA A 96 -25.21 36.75 -4.15
C ALA A 96 -25.42 35.25 -3.90
N ASP A 97 -24.53 34.41 -4.41
CA ASP A 97 -24.52 32.98 -4.10
C ASP A 97 -23.76 32.70 -2.80
N SER A 98 -24.33 31.83 -1.96
CA SER A 98 -23.70 31.28 -0.76
C SER A 98 -23.66 29.75 -0.88
N SER A 99 -22.55 29.12 -0.54
CA SER A 99 -22.47 27.66 -0.50
C SER A 99 -22.52 27.15 0.94
N ILE A 100 -23.45 26.24 1.19
CA ILE A 100 -23.57 25.53 2.46
C ILE A 100 -22.94 24.15 2.26
N VAL A 101 -21.89 23.89 3.03
CA VAL A 101 -21.25 22.58 3.08
C VAL A 101 -21.79 21.82 4.28
N THR A 102 -22.42 20.68 4.01
CA THR A 102 -22.93 19.76 5.04
C THR A 102 -22.10 18.48 5.02
N PHE A 103 -21.72 18.00 6.21
CA PHE A 103 -21.06 16.71 6.38
C PHE A 103 -22.03 15.73 7.03
N ASP A 104 -22.38 14.67 6.30
CA ASP A 104 -23.22 13.59 6.80
C ASP A 104 -22.37 12.35 7.09
N THR A 105 -22.60 11.68 8.22
CA THR A 105 -21.97 10.37 8.49
C THR A 105 -22.84 9.26 7.92
N LEU A 106 -22.33 8.55 6.92
CA LEU A 106 -23.01 7.43 6.25
C LEU A 106 -22.94 6.11 7.02
N GLY A 107 -21.92 5.96 7.88
CA GLY A 107 -21.71 4.76 8.68
C GLY A 107 -20.43 4.83 9.49
N ILE A 108 -20.24 3.85 10.35
CA ILE A 108 -19.03 3.69 11.16
C ILE A 108 -18.50 2.27 10.94
N ILE A 109 -17.24 2.16 10.56
CA ILE A 109 -16.52 0.89 10.44
C ILE A 109 -15.35 0.85 11.44
N SER A 110 -14.71 -0.31 11.60
CA SER A 110 -13.50 -0.39 12.42
C SER A 110 -12.32 0.28 11.71
N ALA A 111 -11.41 0.91 12.47
CA ALA A 111 -10.18 1.46 11.91
C ALA A 111 -9.34 0.38 11.23
N LYS A 112 -9.28 -0.83 11.83
CA LYS A 112 -8.63 -2.00 11.22
C LYS A 112 -9.16 -2.27 9.81
N GLU A 113 -10.47 -2.31 9.64
CA GLU A 113 -11.08 -2.57 8.34
C GLU A 113 -10.68 -1.52 7.31
N ARG A 114 -10.76 -0.23 7.66
CA ARG A 114 -10.37 0.89 6.79
C ARG A 114 -8.88 0.86 6.40
N ILE A 115 -8.00 0.42 7.29
CA ILE A 115 -6.55 0.35 7.07
C ILE A 115 -6.21 -0.86 6.19
N PHE A 116 -6.81 -2.01 6.47
CA PHE A 116 -6.42 -3.29 5.87
C PHE A 116 -7.11 -3.56 4.54
N LYS A 117 -8.22 -2.88 4.25
CA LYS A 117 -9.01 -3.09 3.05
C LYS A 117 -9.22 -1.79 2.29
N ALA A 118 -9.22 -1.89 0.95
CA ALA A 118 -9.69 -0.83 0.07
C ALA A 118 -10.91 -1.32 -0.70
N THR A 119 -11.85 -0.41 -0.93
CA THR A 119 -12.99 -0.66 -1.82
C THR A 119 -12.78 0.08 -3.13
N HIS A 120 -13.00 -0.58 -4.25
CA HIS A 120 -12.90 0.01 -5.58
C HIS A 120 -14.19 -0.13 -6.35
N ASN A 121 -14.66 0.97 -6.90
CA ASN A 121 -15.83 0.97 -7.76
C ASN A 121 -15.47 0.48 -9.16
N VAL A 122 -16.26 -0.44 -9.69
CA VAL A 122 -16.25 -0.86 -11.09
C VAL A 122 -17.44 -0.20 -11.75
N ASN A 123 -17.17 0.88 -12.46
CA ASN A 123 -18.19 1.64 -13.15
C ASN A 123 -18.25 1.25 -14.63
N ALA A 124 -19.42 1.46 -15.23
CA ALA A 124 -19.62 1.30 -16.66
C ALA A 124 -18.66 2.22 -17.43
N ALA A 125 -17.79 1.62 -18.23
CA ALA A 125 -16.81 2.36 -19.02
C ALA A 125 -17.45 3.24 -20.12
N ASN A 126 -18.59 2.81 -20.65
CA ASN A 126 -19.35 3.44 -21.73
C ASN A 126 -20.85 3.23 -21.50
N ASP A 127 -21.67 3.99 -22.21
CA ASP A 127 -23.12 3.76 -22.32
C ASP A 127 -23.39 2.45 -23.07
N GLY A 128 -24.53 1.82 -22.79
CA GLY A 128 -25.00 0.66 -23.54
C GLY A 128 -26.09 -0.12 -22.83
N ILE A 129 -26.47 -1.25 -23.42
CA ILE A 129 -27.48 -2.15 -22.85
C ILE A 129 -26.77 -3.26 -22.08
N PHE A 130 -27.06 -3.39 -20.78
CA PHE A 130 -26.50 -4.43 -19.94
C PHE A 130 -26.89 -5.81 -20.45
N LYS A 131 -25.90 -6.69 -20.57
CA LYS A 131 -26.10 -8.11 -20.87
C LYS A 131 -26.00 -8.94 -19.61
N ASN A 132 -24.79 -9.07 -19.08
CA ASN A 132 -24.53 -9.87 -17.89
C ASN A 132 -23.19 -9.52 -17.25
N TYR A 133 -23.05 -9.90 -15.98
CA TYR A 133 -21.75 -10.02 -15.33
C TYR A 133 -21.06 -11.32 -15.74
N LEU A 134 -19.74 -11.29 -15.86
CA LEU A 134 -18.92 -12.46 -16.21
C LEU A 134 -18.26 -13.10 -14.98
N VAL A 135 -18.26 -12.40 -13.85
CA VAL A 135 -17.75 -12.87 -12.57
C VAL A 135 -18.81 -12.60 -11.51
N GLY A 136 -19.03 -13.54 -10.59
CA GLY A 136 -20.00 -13.38 -9.50
C GLY A 136 -19.39 -12.81 -8.21
N VAL A 137 -20.25 -12.42 -7.27
CA VAL A 137 -19.87 -12.01 -5.91
C VAL A 137 -19.04 -13.10 -5.21
N GLY A 138 -18.03 -12.68 -4.46
CA GLY A 138 -17.12 -13.54 -3.70
C GLY A 138 -15.97 -14.13 -4.51
N LYS A 139 -15.84 -13.80 -5.81
CA LYS A 139 -14.74 -14.28 -6.65
C LYS A 139 -13.59 -13.28 -6.71
N GLU A 140 -12.38 -13.80 -6.63
CA GLU A 140 -11.16 -13.03 -6.88
C GLU A 140 -10.99 -12.74 -8.36
N VAL A 141 -10.53 -11.53 -8.65
CA VAL A 141 -10.27 -11.01 -9.99
C VAL A 141 -8.94 -10.27 -10.01
N LYS A 142 -8.27 -10.34 -11.16
CA LYS A 142 -7.06 -9.59 -11.47
C LYS A 142 -7.36 -8.57 -12.56
N GLN A 143 -6.55 -7.52 -12.58
CA GLN A 143 -6.54 -6.54 -13.67
C GLN A 143 -6.44 -7.28 -15.01
N GLY A 144 -7.29 -6.89 -15.95
CA GLY A 144 -7.37 -7.49 -17.28
C GLY A 144 -8.32 -8.70 -17.39
N ASN A 145 -8.80 -9.27 -16.28
CA ASN A 145 -9.89 -10.26 -16.34
C ASN A 145 -11.18 -9.62 -16.87
N GLN A 146 -12.00 -10.41 -17.57
CA GLN A 146 -13.29 -9.94 -18.07
C GLN A 146 -14.27 -9.72 -16.91
N ALA A 147 -15.06 -8.66 -16.98
CA ALA A 147 -15.88 -8.17 -15.86
C ALA A 147 -17.38 -8.26 -16.19
N TYR A 148 -17.81 -7.57 -17.25
CA TYR A 148 -19.20 -7.49 -17.67
C TYR A 148 -19.30 -7.23 -19.17
N VAL A 149 -20.47 -7.47 -19.75
CA VAL A 149 -20.76 -7.26 -21.17
C VAL A 149 -21.84 -6.20 -21.33
N LEU A 150 -21.62 -5.26 -22.25
CA LEU A 150 -22.63 -4.32 -22.72
C LEU A 150 -22.85 -4.53 -24.22
N ASN A 151 -24.10 -4.47 -24.66
CA ASN A 151 -24.40 -4.29 -26.07
C ASN A 151 -24.26 -2.80 -26.42
N GLN A 152 -23.35 -2.51 -27.34
CA GLN A 152 -23.00 -1.18 -27.80
C GLN A 152 -23.15 -1.13 -29.31
N ASN A 153 -24.09 -0.35 -29.81
CA ASN A 153 -24.38 -0.21 -31.24
C ASN A 153 -24.60 -1.57 -31.94
N GLY A 154 -25.33 -2.48 -31.27
CA GLY A 154 -25.65 -3.81 -31.80
C GLY A 154 -24.53 -4.85 -31.67
N LYS A 155 -23.40 -4.52 -31.01
CA LYS A 155 -22.30 -5.46 -30.75
C LYS A 155 -22.10 -5.67 -29.26
N ASP A 156 -21.89 -6.92 -28.87
CA ASP A 156 -21.56 -7.26 -27.48
C ASP A 156 -20.08 -6.95 -27.21
N VAL A 157 -19.84 -5.99 -26.32
CA VAL A 157 -18.52 -5.51 -25.94
C VAL A 157 -18.23 -5.96 -24.51
N THR A 158 -17.14 -6.70 -24.35
CA THR A 158 -16.68 -7.16 -23.03
C THR A 158 -15.73 -6.14 -22.42
N HIS A 159 -16.05 -5.69 -21.21
CA HIS A 159 -15.20 -4.83 -20.40
C HIS A 159 -14.39 -5.65 -19.39
N LYS A 160 -13.23 -5.13 -18.99
CA LYS A 160 -12.27 -5.81 -18.12
C LYS A 160 -12.08 -5.06 -16.81
N PHE A 161 -11.75 -5.80 -15.75
CA PHE A 161 -11.35 -5.21 -14.48
C PHE A 161 -10.07 -4.39 -14.64
N ARG A 162 -10.03 -3.23 -14.00
CA ARG A 162 -8.87 -2.33 -14.00
C ARG A 162 -7.99 -2.50 -12.77
N ARG A 163 -8.45 -3.24 -11.76
CA ARG A 163 -7.78 -3.47 -10.48
C ARG A 163 -7.95 -4.92 -10.06
N ASN A 164 -7.09 -5.35 -9.15
CA ASN A 164 -7.22 -6.64 -8.47
C ASN A 164 -8.22 -6.50 -7.32
N GLY A 165 -8.80 -7.61 -6.89
CA GLY A 165 -9.64 -7.66 -5.69
C GLY A 165 -10.63 -8.82 -5.72
N THR A 166 -11.53 -8.85 -4.74
CA THR A 166 -12.66 -9.77 -4.67
C THR A 166 -13.93 -9.00 -4.98
N VAL A 167 -14.83 -9.55 -5.80
CA VAL A 167 -16.14 -8.92 -6.06
C VAL A 167 -16.96 -8.92 -4.76
N LEU A 168 -17.10 -7.77 -4.12
CA LEU A 168 -17.83 -7.61 -2.86
C LEU A 168 -19.34 -7.47 -3.10
N LYS A 169 -19.71 -6.64 -4.07
CA LYS A 169 -21.11 -6.36 -4.41
C LYS A 169 -21.27 -6.19 -5.92
N GLN A 170 -22.45 -6.55 -6.41
CA GLN A 170 -22.90 -6.23 -7.77
C GLN A 170 -24.24 -5.52 -7.68
N GLU A 171 -24.45 -4.52 -8.52
CA GLU A 171 -25.75 -3.88 -8.64
C GLU A 171 -26.74 -4.82 -9.34
N SER A 172 -28.01 -4.75 -8.95
CA SER A 172 -29.05 -5.63 -9.48
C SER A 172 -29.55 -5.09 -10.82
N LEU A 173 -28.88 -5.48 -11.90
CA LEU A 173 -29.23 -5.10 -13.28
C LEU A 173 -29.88 -6.27 -14.02
N SER A 174 -30.95 -6.00 -14.76
CA SER A 174 -31.58 -6.99 -15.64
C SER A 174 -30.95 -6.96 -17.03
N GLU A 175 -30.86 -8.10 -17.71
CA GLU A 175 -30.48 -8.12 -19.13
C GLU A 175 -31.45 -7.23 -19.94
N GLY A 176 -30.91 -6.37 -20.79
CA GLY A 176 -31.70 -5.40 -21.56
C GLY A 176 -31.84 -4.03 -20.90
N GLN A 177 -31.40 -3.86 -19.66
CA GLN A 177 -31.43 -2.57 -18.96
C GLN A 177 -30.38 -1.60 -19.54
N GLU A 178 -30.76 -0.34 -19.73
CA GLU A 178 -29.81 0.71 -20.15
C GLU A 178 -28.87 1.07 -18.99
N VAL A 179 -27.59 1.22 -19.30
CA VAL A 179 -26.52 1.60 -18.38
C VAL A 179 -25.78 2.78 -18.96
N THR A 180 -25.49 3.76 -18.11
CA THR A 180 -24.78 4.99 -18.49
C THR A 180 -23.31 4.94 -18.07
N LYS A 181 -22.44 5.59 -18.84
CA LYS A 181 -21.02 5.71 -18.53
C LYS A 181 -20.82 6.34 -17.16
N GLY A 182 -20.05 5.67 -16.33
CA GLY A 182 -19.75 6.09 -14.96
C GLY A 182 -20.71 5.53 -13.92
N GLU A 183 -21.81 4.88 -14.33
CA GLU A 183 -22.73 4.20 -13.43
C GLU A 183 -22.03 3.06 -12.69
N LEU A 184 -22.29 2.93 -11.39
CA LEU A 184 -21.70 1.90 -10.55
C LEU A 184 -22.30 0.54 -10.92
N LEU A 185 -21.44 -0.44 -11.21
CA LEU A 185 -21.88 -1.80 -11.55
C LEU A 185 -21.48 -2.82 -10.50
N MET A 186 -20.26 -2.72 -9.99
CA MET A 186 -19.74 -3.61 -8.95
C MET A 186 -18.85 -2.85 -7.99
N THR A 187 -18.68 -3.40 -6.79
CA THR A 187 -17.66 -2.98 -5.83
C THR A 187 -16.68 -4.12 -5.64
N LEU A 188 -15.38 -3.83 -5.76
CA LEU A 188 -14.31 -4.76 -5.39
C LEU A 188 -13.80 -4.43 -4.00
N GLU A 189 -13.43 -5.45 -3.24
CA GLU A 189 -12.65 -5.35 -2.02
C GLU A 189 -11.22 -5.85 -2.30
N GLU A 190 -10.22 -5.03 -1.98
CA GLU A 190 -8.81 -5.38 -2.03
C GLU A 190 -8.26 -5.48 -0.61
N ILE A 191 -7.58 -6.59 -0.30
CA ILE A 191 -6.82 -6.74 0.94
C ILE A 191 -5.45 -6.09 0.74
N LYS A 192 -5.20 -4.96 1.41
CA LYS A 192 -3.96 -4.18 1.30
C LYS A 192 -2.81 -4.78 2.11
N PHE A 193 -3.13 -5.36 3.26
CA PHE A 193 -2.16 -5.89 4.23
C PHE A 193 -2.64 -7.23 4.77
N ASP A 194 -1.71 -8.08 5.21
CA ASP A 194 -2.04 -9.38 5.82
C ASP A 194 -2.98 -9.19 7.02
N PRO A 195 -4.23 -9.70 6.98
CA PRO A 195 -5.22 -9.51 8.04
C PRO A 195 -4.79 -10.13 9.39
N ASN A 196 -3.83 -11.07 9.36
CA ASN A 196 -3.31 -11.80 10.51
C ASN A 196 -2.02 -11.19 11.09
N VAL A 197 -1.54 -10.07 10.54
CA VAL A 197 -0.34 -9.41 11.06
C VAL A 197 -0.49 -9.09 12.55
N ASN A 198 0.56 -9.35 13.32
CA ASN A 198 0.56 -9.05 14.75
C ASN A 198 0.67 -7.52 14.98
N ILE A 199 -0.44 -6.91 15.39
CA ILE A 199 -0.56 -5.47 15.64
C ILE A 199 0.21 -5.06 16.92
N ASP A 200 0.37 -5.93 17.91
CA ASP A 200 1.19 -5.63 19.10
C ASP A 200 2.66 -5.41 18.75
N ARG A 201 3.10 -5.95 17.61
CA ARG A 201 4.43 -5.73 17.06
C ARG A 201 4.45 -4.66 15.97
N LEU A 202 3.50 -3.72 15.93
CA LEU A 202 3.48 -2.66 14.92
C LEU A 202 4.75 -1.79 14.96
N ALA A 203 5.21 -1.46 16.17
CA ALA A 203 6.39 -0.64 16.40
C ALA A 203 7.73 -1.32 16.03
N TYR A 204 7.75 -2.65 15.85
CA TYR A 204 8.99 -3.41 15.75
C TYR A 204 9.40 -3.66 14.31
N VAL A 205 10.69 -3.50 14.03
CA VAL A 205 11.30 -3.76 12.73
C VAL A 205 11.31 -5.28 12.47
N PRO A 206 10.72 -5.76 11.37
CA PRO A 206 10.78 -7.17 10.99
C PRO A 206 12.24 -7.68 10.91
N GLY A 207 12.46 -8.92 11.32
CA GLY A 207 13.80 -9.53 11.37
C GLY A 207 14.62 -9.22 12.63
N TYR A 208 14.20 -8.24 13.45
CA TYR A 208 14.81 -7.98 14.76
C TYR A 208 13.88 -8.37 15.93
N GLY A 209 14.49 -8.74 17.05
CA GLY A 209 13.76 -9.10 18.27
C GLY A 209 13.17 -7.90 19.00
N ASP A 210 13.96 -6.83 19.12
CA ASP A 210 13.78 -5.71 20.04
C ASP A 210 13.95 -4.32 19.40
N VAL A 211 14.34 -4.24 18.13
CA VAL A 211 14.50 -2.97 17.41
C VAL A 211 13.13 -2.42 17.02
N LYS A 212 12.85 -1.18 17.43
CA LYS A 212 11.65 -0.43 17.04
C LYS A 212 11.95 0.58 15.93
N PHE A 213 10.95 0.90 15.13
CA PHE A 213 11.00 2.08 14.27
C PHE A 213 11.07 3.34 15.12
N GLU A 214 11.84 4.31 14.66
CA GLU A 214 11.80 5.66 15.20
C GLU A 214 10.61 6.38 14.58
N ILE A 215 9.83 7.08 15.39
CA ILE A 215 8.66 7.85 14.95
C ILE A 215 8.75 9.27 15.49
N TYR A 216 8.48 10.22 14.61
CA TYR A 216 8.33 11.64 14.92
C TYR A 216 7.00 12.11 14.37
N ALA A 217 6.23 12.83 15.17
CA ALA A 217 4.99 13.48 14.75
C ALA A 217 4.86 14.80 15.50
N ALA A 218 4.55 15.88 14.78
CA ALA A 218 4.37 17.21 15.36
C ALA A 218 3.54 18.10 14.41
N GLU A 219 2.99 19.17 14.96
CA GLU A 219 2.49 20.29 14.17
C GLU A 219 3.62 21.32 14.01
N VAL A 220 3.86 21.79 12.79
CA VAL A 220 4.91 22.75 12.46
C VAL A 220 4.34 23.93 11.69
N ASP A 221 4.91 25.12 11.90
CA ASP A 221 4.60 26.30 11.09
C ASP A 221 5.31 26.18 9.74
N LYS A 222 4.52 26.14 8.66
CA LYS A 222 4.99 26.20 7.29
C LYS A 222 4.41 27.43 6.60
N SER A 223 5.22 28.49 6.55
CA SER A 223 4.88 29.76 5.90
C SER A 223 3.63 30.45 6.47
N GLY A 224 3.43 30.37 7.79
CA GLY A 224 2.30 30.97 8.51
C GLY A 224 1.07 30.07 8.63
N ALA A 225 1.15 28.82 8.15
CA ALA A 225 0.11 27.81 8.31
C ALA A 225 0.63 26.66 9.19
N LEU A 226 -0.14 26.28 10.21
CA LEU A 226 0.13 25.12 11.04
C LEU A 226 -0.22 23.85 10.27
N VAL A 227 0.73 22.93 10.17
CA VAL A 227 0.58 21.67 9.44
C VAL A 227 1.16 20.50 10.20
N ASP A 228 0.45 19.37 10.18
CA ASP A 228 0.94 18.11 10.72
C ASP A 228 2.00 17.46 9.84
N VAL A 229 3.08 17.03 10.47
CA VAL A 229 4.21 16.33 9.85
C VAL A 229 4.50 15.04 10.60
N ILE A 230 5.01 14.04 9.87
CA ILE A 230 5.36 12.74 10.41
C ILE A 230 6.60 12.20 9.72
N GLU A 231 7.50 11.56 10.46
CA GLU A 231 8.59 10.75 9.91
C GLU A 231 8.68 9.43 10.67
N VAL A 232 8.75 8.31 9.95
CA VAL A 232 9.02 6.99 10.55
C VAL A 232 10.21 6.38 9.86
N VAL A 233 11.24 5.99 10.62
CA VAL A 233 12.54 5.54 10.13
C VAL A 233 12.88 4.15 10.68
N ASN A 234 13.45 3.28 9.86
CA ASN A 234 14.16 2.10 10.33
C ASN A 234 15.56 2.52 10.84
N PRO A 235 15.84 2.49 12.15
CA PRO A 235 17.13 2.93 12.69
C PRO A 235 18.27 1.95 12.40
N LYS A 236 17.97 0.71 11.99
CA LYS A 236 18.95 -0.36 11.77
C LYS A 236 18.73 -1.04 10.41
N PRO A 237 19.19 -0.42 9.30
CA PRO A 237 19.03 -1.00 7.97
C PRO A 237 19.78 -2.34 7.85
N PHE A 238 19.20 -3.27 7.10
CA PHE A 238 19.84 -4.55 6.78
C PHE A 238 20.92 -4.37 5.70
N ASP A 239 20.69 -3.48 4.74
CA ASP A 239 21.71 -3.04 3.80
C ASP A 239 22.69 -2.06 4.49
N PRO A 240 23.97 -2.44 4.71
CA PRO A 240 24.95 -1.57 5.36
C PRO A 240 25.35 -0.37 4.50
N THR A 241 25.00 -0.35 3.22
CA THR A 241 25.24 0.80 2.33
C THR A 241 24.25 1.94 2.58
N ARG A 242 23.15 1.69 3.31
CA ARG A 242 22.19 2.72 3.68
C ARG A 242 22.70 3.57 4.83
N LYS A 243 22.93 4.86 4.58
CA LYS A 243 23.49 5.78 5.57
C LYS A 243 22.76 7.12 5.58
N GLU A 244 22.68 7.73 6.77
CA GLU A 244 21.98 9.01 6.94
C GLU A 244 22.61 10.14 6.13
N ASP A 245 23.94 10.12 5.98
CA ASP A 245 24.74 11.09 5.23
C ASP A 245 24.71 10.87 3.71
N ALA A 246 24.03 9.83 3.21
CA ALA A 246 23.93 9.59 1.78
C ALA A 246 23.14 10.70 1.06
N ASP A 247 23.69 11.21 -0.05
CA ASP A 247 23.04 12.24 -0.88
C ASP A 247 21.74 11.73 -1.51
N ALA A 248 21.77 10.50 -2.03
CA ALA A 248 20.63 9.88 -2.68
C ALA A 248 19.61 9.39 -1.65
N LYS A 249 18.35 9.85 -1.75
CA LYS A 249 17.27 9.48 -0.81
C LYS A 249 17.06 7.97 -0.70
N ASN A 250 17.16 7.24 -1.81
CA ASN A 250 17.02 5.78 -1.85
C ASN A 250 18.22 5.03 -1.22
N LYS A 251 19.31 5.72 -0.88
CA LYS A 251 20.45 5.19 -0.12
C LYS A 251 20.43 5.62 1.35
N LYS A 252 19.41 6.35 1.81
CA LYS A 252 19.20 6.58 3.24
C LYS A 252 18.51 5.37 3.89
N PRO A 253 18.54 5.24 5.23
CA PRO A 253 17.72 4.25 5.93
C PRO A 253 16.25 4.36 5.50
N LEU A 254 15.60 3.20 5.34
CA LEU A 254 14.21 3.13 4.89
C LEU A 254 13.30 3.95 5.80
N ARG A 255 12.53 4.85 5.21
CA ARG A 255 11.62 5.75 5.92
C ARG A 255 10.49 6.24 5.05
N PHE A 256 9.44 6.75 5.70
CA PHE A 256 8.47 7.61 5.05
C PHE A 256 8.25 8.91 5.80
N GLY A 257 7.76 9.89 5.05
CA GLY A 257 7.40 11.20 5.55
C GLY A 257 8.59 12.14 5.73
N SER A 258 8.37 13.22 6.46
CA SER A 258 9.35 14.27 6.74
C SER A 258 9.02 14.95 8.05
N LYS A 259 10.04 15.43 8.75
CA LYS A 259 9.89 16.26 9.96
C LYS A 259 9.51 17.71 9.66
N THR A 260 9.59 18.13 8.41
CA THR A 260 9.42 19.54 7.99
C THR A 260 8.42 19.72 6.85
N ASP A 261 8.14 18.66 6.10
CA ASP A 261 7.25 18.70 4.95
C ASP A 261 6.02 17.84 5.17
N VAL A 262 4.87 18.34 4.73
CA VAL A 262 3.61 17.59 4.69
C VAL A 262 3.69 16.54 3.59
N THR A 263 4.24 15.38 3.95
CA THR A 263 4.36 14.24 3.05
C THR A 263 4.36 12.94 3.87
N THR A 264 3.87 11.88 3.25
CA THR A 264 3.98 10.50 3.73
C THR A 264 4.68 9.61 2.68
N SER A 265 5.38 10.21 1.71
CA SER A 265 6.11 9.46 0.68
C SER A 265 7.25 8.64 1.28
N GLY A 266 7.44 7.43 0.77
CA GLY A 266 8.53 6.55 1.17
C GLY A 266 9.76 6.76 0.29
N ASN A 267 10.96 6.52 0.80
CA ASN A 267 12.19 6.58 0.00
C ASN A 267 12.48 5.33 -0.86
N TRP A 268 11.51 4.41 -0.94
CA TRP A 268 11.51 3.21 -1.78
C TRP A 268 10.62 3.34 -3.03
N GLU A 269 9.96 4.49 -3.19
CA GLU A 269 9.05 4.80 -4.31
C GLU A 269 9.79 5.37 -5.53
#